data_AF-A0A2I8ACL8-F1
#
_entry.id   AF-A0A2I8ACL8-F1
#
_cell.length_a   1.000
_cell.length_b   1.000
_cell.length_c   1.000
_cell.angle_alpha   90.00
_cell.angle_beta   90.00
_cell.angle_gamma   90.00
#
_symmetry.space_group_name_H-M   'P 1'
#
loop_
_entity.id
_entity.type
_entity.pdbx_description
1 polymer ?
#
loop_
_entity_poly.entity_id
_entity_poly.type
_entity_poly.pdbx_seq_one_letter_code
_entity_poly.pdbx_strand_id
1 'polypeptide(L)'
;MAVRSTAAPPTPWSRSLAEPKIHETAFVHSFSNIIGDVYIGANVIVAPGTSIRADEGTPFYIGENTNLQDGVVIHGLEQGRVIGDDDQEYSVWVGKNASITHMALIHGPAYVGDNSFIGFRSTVFNARVGAGCIVMMHALIQDVEIPPGKYVPSGAIITTQQQADRLPDVQDQDQEFAHHVIGINQALRAGYLCAADSKCIAPIRAETAKSYTSNKINVIEIGRSSEVASNSLGAETIDQVRYLLEQGYKIGSEHVDQRRFRTGSWTSCKPIEARTVRDAVAALEACLADHSGEYVRLFGIDPKGKRRVLETIIQRPDGATGSTAFKAPASRSNGSYSSNGNGYSNGAASGKLPAETVQQISQLLAGGYKIGTEHVDERRFRTGSWNSCKPIEAKTTNEVVSALEECIDSHQGEYVRLIGIDPKAKRRILETIIQRPNGQVAPASTQKSVASAPSATATATATSTRLSAEVVDQIRQVLGGGYKLSIEHVDQRRFRTGSWSSTGPIAATSEREAIAAVEASLAEFAGEYVRLIGIDPKAKRRVLEAIIQRP
;
A
#
# COMPACT_ATOMS: atom_id res chain seq x y z
N MET A 1 6.32 -31.71 18.10
CA MET A 1 7.06 -30.74 17.26
C MET A 1 8.00 -29.99 18.19
N ALA A 2 9.31 -30.13 18.02
CA ALA A 2 10.27 -29.50 18.91
C ALA A 2 10.27 -27.99 18.69
N VAL A 3 9.73 -27.24 19.65
CA VAL A 3 10.03 -25.81 19.78
C VAL A 3 11.55 -25.69 19.91
N ARG A 4 12.19 -24.87 19.08
CA ARG A 4 13.61 -24.53 19.28
C ARG A 4 13.69 -23.51 20.42
N SER A 5 13.51 -24.02 21.63
CA SER A 5 13.77 -23.33 22.88
C SER A 5 15.25 -23.56 23.21
N THR A 6 16.00 -22.47 23.41
CA THR A 6 17.42 -22.55 23.73
C THR A 6 17.71 -21.65 24.93
N ALA A 7 18.58 -22.10 25.83
CA ALA A 7 19.11 -21.26 26.90
C ALA A 7 19.82 -20.01 26.34
N ALA A 8 19.82 -18.93 27.11
CA ALA A 8 20.69 -17.79 26.84
C ALA A 8 22.17 -18.26 26.86
N PRO A 9 23.03 -17.79 25.94
CA PRO A 9 24.44 -18.13 25.96
C PRO A 9 25.16 -17.46 27.13
N PRO A 10 26.30 -18.00 27.59
CA PRO A 10 27.15 -17.32 28.57
C PRO A 10 27.83 -16.10 27.92
N THR A 11 27.72 -14.94 28.58
CA THR A 11 28.31 -13.66 28.15
C THR A 11 28.96 -12.94 29.34
N PRO A 12 29.68 -11.83 29.13
CA PRO A 12 30.17 -11.00 30.24
C PRO A 12 29.06 -10.44 31.13
N TRP A 13 27.88 -10.17 30.59
CA TRP A 13 26.74 -9.58 31.31
C TRP A 13 25.77 -10.63 31.91
N SER A 14 25.79 -11.88 31.45
CA SER A 14 24.94 -12.94 32.00
C SER A 14 25.58 -14.32 31.95
N ARG A 15 25.44 -15.06 33.06
CA ARG A 15 25.84 -16.47 33.19
C ARG A 15 24.70 -17.37 33.68
N SER A 16 23.46 -16.88 33.68
CA SER A 16 22.31 -17.61 34.24
C SER A 16 21.87 -18.80 33.41
N LEU A 17 22.22 -18.83 32.11
CA LEU A 17 21.78 -19.85 31.15
C LEU A 17 20.24 -20.03 31.17
N ALA A 18 19.50 -18.94 31.39
CA ALA A 18 18.06 -18.97 31.53
C ALA A 18 17.38 -19.53 30.28
N GLU A 19 16.33 -20.32 30.47
CA GLU A 19 15.53 -20.94 29.42
C GLU A 19 14.11 -20.35 29.38
N PRO A 20 13.45 -20.35 28.21
CA PRO A 20 12.07 -19.90 28.08
C PRO A 20 11.10 -20.68 28.98
N LYS A 21 10.23 -19.93 29.68
CA LYS A 21 9.12 -20.47 30.48
C LYS A 21 7.81 -20.30 29.71
N ILE A 22 7.33 -21.38 29.11
CA ILE A 22 6.17 -21.36 28.21
C ILE A 22 4.99 -22.05 28.89
N HIS A 23 3.87 -21.35 29.02
CA HIS A 23 2.65 -21.92 29.60
C HIS A 23 2.11 -23.08 28.75
N GLU A 24 1.58 -24.12 29.39
CA GLU A 24 1.12 -25.36 28.73
C GLU A 24 -0.01 -25.16 27.71
N THR A 25 -0.80 -24.09 27.89
CA THR A 25 -1.90 -23.75 26.97
C THR A 25 -1.46 -22.87 25.79
N ALA A 26 -0.22 -22.37 25.79
CA ALA A 26 0.30 -21.62 24.66
C ALA A 26 0.56 -22.55 23.47
N PHE A 27 0.42 -22.03 22.25
CA PHE A 27 0.88 -22.70 21.04
C PHE A 27 2.09 -21.97 20.48
N VAL A 28 3.18 -22.70 20.28
CA VAL A 28 4.39 -22.19 19.63
C VAL A 28 4.64 -22.98 18.36
N HIS A 29 4.60 -22.29 17.21
CA HIS A 29 4.84 -22.93 15.94
C HIS A 29 6.29 -23.45 15.84
N SER A 30 6.48 -24.62 15.22
CA SER A 30 7.80 -25.28 15.14
C SER A 30 8.84 -24.48 14.36
N PHE A 31 8.40 -23.68 13.38
CA PHE A 31 9.23 -22.73 12.64
C PHE A 31 9.34 -21.38 13.37
N SER A 32 9.62 -21.39 14.67
CA SER A 32 9.92 -20.18 15.46
C SER A 32 11.13 -20.43 16.35
N ASN A 33 11.73 -19.36 16.88
CA ASN A 33 12.93 -19.46 17.70
C ASN A 33 12.79 -18.61 18.97
N ILE A 34 12.98 -19.21 20.13
CA ILE A 34 12.82 -18.55 21.44
C ILE A 34 14.08 -18.83 22.28
N ILE A 35 14.77 -17.79 22.71
CA ILE A 35 16.05 -17.88 23.42
C ILE A 35 16.03 -17.04 24.70
N GLY A 36 16.54 -17.61 25.79
CA GLY A 36 16.84 -16.87 27.03
C GLY A 36 15.67 -16.77 28.01
N ASP A 37 15.76 -15.82 28.95
CA ASP A 37 14.73 -15.60 29.97
C ASP A 37 13.49 -14.91 29.38
N VAL A 38 12.62 -15.74 28.81
CA VAL A 38 11.37 -15.33 28.16
C VAL A 38 10.22 -16.04 28.84
N TYR A 39 9.29 -15.27 29.40
CA TYR A 39 8.02 -15.80 29.89
C TYR A 39 6.94 -15.66 28.82
N ILE A 40 6.29 -16.78 28.48
CA ILE A 40 5.13 -16.83 27.58
C ILE A 40 3.92 -17.31 28.38
N GLY A 41 2.95 -16.39 28.55
CA GLY A 41 1.74 -16.61 29.33
C GLY A 41 0.73 -17.57 28.69
N ALA A 42 -0.37 -17.79 29.41
CA ALA A 42 -1.44 -18.68 29.00
C ALA A 42 -2.07 -18.25 27.68
N ASN A 43 -2.47 -19.23 26.86
CA ASN A 43 -3.21 -19.03 25.61
C ASN A 43 -2.52 -18.10 24.59
N VAL A 44 -1.21 -17.90 24.72
CA VAL A 44 -0.42 -17.18 23.71
C VAL A 44 -0.31 -18.04 22.45
N ILE A 45 -0.32 -17.39 21.28
CA ILE A 45 0.03 -18.02 20.01
C ILE A 45 1.27 -17.36 19.42
N VAL A 46 2.28 -18.17 19.08
CA VAL A 46 3.51 -17.75 18.42
C VAL A 46 3.56 -18.36 17.03
N ALA A 47 3.51 -17.51 16.02
CA ALA A 47 3.39 -17.88 14.61
C ALA A 47 4.75 -18.19 13.95
N PRO A 48 4.76 -18.76 12.72
CA PRO A 48 5.97 -19.05 11.97
C PRO A 48 6.89 -17.84 11.74
N GLY A 49 8.19 -18.06 11.66
CA GLY A 49 9.21 -17.03 11.44
C GLY A 49 9.48 -16.11 12.64
N THR A 50 8.74 -16.23 13.74
CA THR A 50 8.91 -15.39 14.92
C THR A 50 10.25 -15.69 15.61
N SER A 51 10.98 -14.63 16.00
CA SER A 51 12.24 -14.71 16.73
C SER A 51 12.18 -13.88 18.01
N ILE A 52 12.21 -14.53 19.16
CA ILE A 52 12.21 -13.91 20.50
C ILE A 52 13.55 -14.25 21.15
N ARG A 53 14.37 -13.25 21.43
CA ARG A 53 15.75 -13.50 21.87
C ARG A 53 16.15 -12.57 23.01
N ALA A 54 16.15 -13.10 24.23
CA ALA A 54 16.53 -12.43 25.47
C ALA A 54 17.96 -12.84 25.89
N ASP A 55 18.94 -12.59 25.02
CA ASP A 55 20.35 -12.91 25.24
C ASP A 55 21.23 -11.70 25.61
N GLU A 56 20.72 -10.48 25.41
CA GLU A 56 21.36 -9.21 25.74
C GLU A 56 20.53 -8.49 26.80
N GLY A 57 19.47 -7.79 26.40
CA GLY A 57 18.42 -7.31 27.29
C GLY A 57 17.54 -8.47 27.77
N THR A 58 17.31 -8.55 29.08
CA THR A 58 16.55 -9.64 29.74
C THR A 58 15.98 -9.15 31.08
N PRO A 59 14.84 -9.66 31.58
CA PRO A 59 13.93 -10.66 30.98
C PRO A 59 12.88 -10.06 30.03
N PHE A 60 12.21 -10.94 29.27
CA PHE A 60 11.04 -10.59 28.45
C PHE A 60 9.76 -11.24 28.98
N TYR A 61 8.66 -10.49 29.00
CA TYR A 61 7.34 -10.98 29.43
C TYR A 61 6.30 -10.82 28.32
N ILE A 62 5.59 -11.91 28.00
CA ILE A 62 4.47 -11.94 27.06
C ILE A 62 3.21 -12.40 27.80
N GLY A 63 2.25 -11.49 27.98
CA GLY A 63 1.03 -11.70 28.74
C GLY A 63 0.03 -12.67 28.10
N GLU A 64 -0.96 -13.08 28.89
CA GLU A 64 -1.97 -14.06 28.47
C GLU A 64 -2.79 -13.60 27.27
N ASN A 65 -3.27 -14.56 26.48
CA ASN A 65 -4.08 -14.39 25.27
C ASN A 65 -3.44 -13.52 24.15
N THR A 66 -2.20 -13.09 24.33
CA THR A 66 -1.46 -12.31 23.34
C THR A 66 -1.09 -13.16 22.13
N ASN A 67 -1.08 -12.55 20.95
CA ASN A 67 -0.62 -13.20 19.71
C ASN A 67 0.64 -12.52 19.17
N LEU A 68 1.63 -13.34 18.82
CA LEU A 68 2.86 -12.94 18.12
C LEU A 68 2.80 -13.56 16.73
N GLN A 69 2.55 -12.72 15.72
CA GLN A 69 2.27 -13.17 14.35
C GLN A 69 3.55 -13.34 13.52
N ASP A 70 3.38 -13.75 12.26
CA ASP A 70 4.49 -14.23 11.44
C ASP A 70 5.64 -13.22 11.32
N GLY A 71 6.86 -13.70 11.55
CA GLY A 71 8.07 -12.90 11.41
C GLY A 71 8.24 -11.78 12.43
N VAL A 72 7.47 -11.76 13.52
CA VAL A 72 7.70 -10.82 14.62
C VAL A 72 9.09 -11.03 15.21
N VAL A 73 9.76 -9.92 15.54
CA VAL A 73 11.06 -9.93 16.21
C VAL A 73 10.94 -9.23 17.56
N ILE A 74 11.42 -9.90 18.60
CA ILE A 74 11.54 -9.32 19.95
C ILE A 74 12.98 -9.47 20.42
N HIS A 75 13.63 -8.34 20.69
CA HIS A 75 15.00 -8.24 21.19
C HIS A 75 15.10 -7.08 22.18
N GLY A 76 16.26 -6.85 22.78
CA GLY A 76 16.42 -5.80 23.78
C GLY A 76 17.89 -5.44 24.00
N LEU A 77 18.13 -4.15 24.21
CA LEU A 77 19.46 -3.64 24.56
C LEU A 77 19.88 -4.16 25.95
N GLU A 78 21.19 -4.35 26.14
CA GLU A 78 21.78 -4.79 27.41
C GLU A 78 21.30 -3.95 28.60
N GLN A 79 21.28 -2.63 28.39
CA GLN A 79 20.92 -1.62 29.38
C GLN A 79 19.55 -1.02 29.09
N GLY A 80 18.92 -0.50 30.14
CA GLY A 80 17.56 0.04 30.09
C GLY A 80 16.52 -1.03 30.39
N ARG A 81 15.58 -0.69 31.27
CA ARG A 81 14.49 -1.55 31.69
C ARG A 81 13.20 -0.73 31.75
N VAL A 82 12.08 -1.41 31.59
CA VAL A 82 10.74 -0.92 31.89
C VAL A 82 10.22 -1.63 33.14
N ILE A 83 9.29 -0.99 33.85
CA ILE A 83 8.59 -1.62 34.97
C ILE A 83 7.33 -2.29 34.42
N GLY A 84 7.21 -3.60 34.64
CA GLY A 84 6.02 -4.38 34.32
C GLY A 84 4.86 -4.08 35.27
N ASP A 85 3.67 -4.61 34.96
CA ASP A 85 2.49 -4.44 35.83
C ASP A 85 2.58 -5.25 37.14
N ASP A 86 3.59 -6.11 37.27
CA ASP A 86 3.97 -6.85 38.47
C ASP A 86 5.05 -6.15 39.32
N ASP A 87 5.32 -4.88 39.01
CA ASP A 87 6.35 -4.04 39.62
C ASP A 87 7.80 -4.59 39.50
N GLN A 88 8.05 -5.50 38.55
CA GLN A 88 9.39 -6.01 38.25
C GLN A 88 10.01 -5.33 37.02
N GLU A 89 11.34 -5.40 36.91
CA GLU A 89 12.08 -4.85 35.77
C GLU A 89 12.14 -5.84 34.59
N TYR A 90 11.83 -5.34 33.40
CA TYR A 90 11.89 -6.09 32.15
C TYR A 90 12.64 -5.31 31.07
N SER A 91 13.31 -6.02 30.18
CA SER A 91 13.79 -5.39 28.93
C SER A 91 12.63 -5.22 27.95
N VAL A 92 11.72 -6.20 27.88
CA VAL A 92 10.48 -6.10 27.11
C VAL A 92 9.29 -6.59 27.93
N TRP A 93 8.28 -5.75 28.06
CA TRP A 93 6.97 -6.11 28.62
C TRP A 93 5.91 -6.01 27.53
N VAL A 94 5.23 -7.11 27.22
CA VAL A 94 4.01 -7.13 26.41
C VAL A 94 2.89 -7.65 27.29
N GLY A 95 1.88 -6.81 27.51
CA GLY A 95 0.73 -7.09 28.34
C GLY A 95 -0.20 -8.17 27.80
N LYS A 96 -1.36 -8.28 28.43
CA LYS A 96 -2.41 -9.26 28.14
C LYS A 96 -3.24 -8.82 26.95
N ASN A 97 -3.78 -9.80 26.23
CA ASN A 97 -4.67 -9.56 25.10
C ASN A 97 -4.05 -8.61 24.05
N ALA A 98 -2.73 -8.61 23.87
CA ALA A 98 -2.07 -7.79 22.89
C ALA A 98 -2.00 -8.52 21.54
N SER A 99 -1.99 -7.76 20.44
CA SER A 99 -1.75 -8.30 19.10
C SER A 99 -0.48 -7.70 18.52
N ILE A 100 0.61 -8.47 18.53
CA ILE A 100 1.87 -8.10 17.88
C ILE A 100 1.86 -8.72 16.49
N THR A 101 1.51 -7.91 15.49
CA THR A 101 1.11 -8.42 14.18
C THR A 101 2.29 -8.61 13.22
N HIS A 102 2.01 -9.17 12.04
CA HIS A 102 3.03 -9.65 11.10
C HIS A 102 4.21 -8.67 10.90
N MET A 103 5.43 -9.19 11.10
CA MET A 103 6.69 -8.48 10.92
C MET A 103 6.89 -7.24 11.81
N ALA A 104 6.13 -7.09 12.90
CA ALA A 104 6.40 -6.05 13.88
C ALA A 104 7.71 -6.30 14.64
N LEU A 105 8.37 -5.21 15.05
CA LEU A 105 9.59 -5.23 15.86
C LEU A 105 9.29 -4.59 17.22
N ILE A 106 9.47 -5.35 18.30
CA ILE A 106 9.46 -4.84 19.67
C ILE A 106 10.88 -4.93 20.21
N HIS A 107 11.49 -3.78 20.50
CA HIS A 107 12.89 -3.72 20.91
C HIS A 107 13.05 -3.02 22.27
N GLY A 108 13.55 -3.75 23.26
CA GLY A 108 13.77 -3.27 24.62
C GLY A 108 14.77 -2.11 24.72
N PRO A 109 14.60 -1.18 25.69
CA PRO A 109 13.56 -1.17 26.73
C PRO A 109 12.19 -0.77 26.16
N ALA A 110 11.20 -1.66 26.27
CA ALA A 110 9.89 -1.45 25.64
C ALA A 110 8.76 -2.01 26.50
N TYR A 111 7.70 -1.23 26.63
CA TYR A 111 6.46 -1.62 27.30
C TYR A 111 5.31 -1.49 26.30
N VAL A 112 4.51 -2.54 26.15
CA VAL A 112 3.25 -2.55 25.39
C VAL A 112 2.14 -2.99 26.33
N GLY A 113 1.20 -2.10 26.63
CA GLY A 113 0.14 -2.36 27.61
C GLY A 113 -0.94 -3.32 27.11
N ASP A 114 -1.79 -3.74 28.03
CA ASP A 114 -2.92 -4.64 27.77
C ASP A 114 -3.82 -4.15 26.64
N ASN A 115 -4.42 -5.08 25.90
CA ASN A 115 -5.38 -4.82 24.83
C ASN A 115 -4.84 -3.95 23.68
N SER A 116 -3.51 -3.83 23.56
CA SER A 116 -2.89 -3.05 22.49
C SER A 116 -2.80 -3.82 21.18
N PHE A 117 -2.97 -3.11 20.07
CA PHE A 117 -2.73 -3.64 18.73
C PHE A 117 -1.49 -2.97 18.12
N ILE A 118 -0.47 -3.76 17.78
CA ILE A 118 0.74 -3.30 17.09
C ILE A 118 0.70 -3.81 15.65
N GLY A 119 0.37 -2.91 14.72
CA GLY A 119 0.10 -3.20 13.32
C GLY A 119 1.31 -3.61 12.49
N PHE A 120 1.04 -4.11 11.28
CA PHE A 120 2.03 -4.78 10.43
C PHE A 120 3.28 -3.94 10.21
N ARG A 121 4.46 -4.56 10.33
CA ARG A 121 5.78 -3.91 10.16
C ARG A 121 5.96 -2.63 10.99
N SER A 122 5.29 -2.51 12.12
CA SER A 122 5.50 -1.38 13.03
C SER A 122 6.61 -1.69 14.01
N THR A 123 7.28 -0.65 14.48
CA THR A 123 8.41 -0.75 15.41
C THR A 123 8.11 0.02 16.70
N VAL A 124 8.33 -0.63 17.83
CA VAL A 124 8.34 -0.01 19.18
C VAL A 124 9.74 -0.19 19.75
N PHE A 125 10.47 0.90 19.98
CA PHE A 125 11.85 0.85 20.48
C PHE A 125 12.10 1.96 21.50
N ASN A 126 12.69 1.64 22.65
CA ASN A 126 12.94 2.61 23.73
C ASN A 126 11.68 3.43 24.07
N ALA A 127 10.54 2.76 24.22
CA ALA A 127 9.23 3.41 24.26
C ALA A 127 8.22 2.66 25.14
N ARG A 128 7.26 3.40 25.69
CA ARG A 128 6.10 2.86 26.40
C ARG A 128 4.84 3.12 25.58
N VAL A 129 4.10 2.08 25.25
CA VAL A 129 2.78 2.14 24.62
C VAL A 129 1.75 1.78 25.68
N GLY A 130 0.92 2.75 26.08
CA GLY A 130 -0.13 2.55 27.09
C GLY A 130 -1.17 1.50 26.68
N ALA A 131 -1.96 1.04 27.66
CA ALA A 131 -3.00 0.05 27.43
C ALA A 131 -4.08 0.55 26.45
N GLY A 132 -4.65 -0.37 25.66
CA GLY A 132 -5.71 -0.10 24.70
C GLY A 132 -5.30 0.74 23.50
N CYS A 133 -4.00 0.93 23.26
CA CYS A 133 -3.51 1.68 22.11
C CYS A 133 -3.64 0.88 20.81
N ILE A 134 -4.00 1.57 19.74
CA ILE A 134 -4.12 0.97 18.40
C ILE A 134 -3.07 1.62 17.49
N VAL A 135 -1.99 0.89 17.26
CA VAL A 135 -0.90 1.29 16.37
C VAL A 135 -1.11 0.65 15.02
N MET A 136 -1.35 1.47 13.99
CA MET A 136 -1.59 0.98 12.65
C MET A 136 -0.27 0.67 11.91
N MET A 137 -0.39 0.16 10.69
CA MET A 137 0.72 -0.41 9.93
C MET A 137 1.86 0.57 9.65
N HIS A 138 3.09 0.06 9.63
CA HIS A 138 4.30 0.77 9.26
C HIS A 138 4.61 1.99 10.16
N ALA A 139 4.12 2.00 11.41
CA ALA A 139 4.44 3.06 12.34
C ALA A 139 5.80 2.83 13.02
N LEU A 140 6.53 3.91 13.30
CA LEU A 140 7.71 3.90 14.16
C LEU A 140 7.39 4.69 15.43
N ILE A 141 7.51 4.04 16.58
CA ILE A 141 7.37 4.65 17.91
C ILE A 141 8.70 4.48 18.61
N GLN A 142 9.38 5.59 18.88
CA GLN A 142 10.72 5.58 19.44
C GLN A 142 10.95 6.73 20.42
N ASP A 143 11.62 6.46 21.54
CA ASP A 143 12.05 7.47 22.53
C ASP A 143 10.88 8.29 23.12
N VAL A 144 9.70 7.67 23.25
CA VAL A 144 8.45 8.32 23.70
C VAL A 144 7.59 7.42 24.58
N GLU A 145 6.68 8.04 25.32
CA GLU A 145 5.56 7.37 25.98
C GLU A 145 4.25 7.73 25.28
N ILE A 146 3.58 6.76 24.67
CA ILE A 146 2.24 6.90 24.12
C ILE A 146 1.22 6.71 25.26
N PRO A 147 0.39 7.72 25.57
CA PRO A 147 -0.65 7.59 26.60
C PRO A 147 -1.62 6.43 26.30
N PRO A 148 -2.30 5.86 27.31
CA PRO A 148 -3.31 4.83 27.10
C PRO A 148 -4.44 5.28 26.16
N GLY A 149 -5.00 4.32 25.40
CA GLY A 149 -6.16 4.56 24.54
C GLY A 149 -5.90 5.45 23.34
N LYS A 150 -4.63 5.58 22.89
CA LYS A 150 -4.26 6.41 21.74
C LYS A 150 -4.17 5.62 20.44
N TYR A 151 -4.57 6.26 19.35
CA TYR A 151 -4.52 5.71 18.00
C TYR A 151 -3.34 6.32 17.24
N VAL A 152 -2.46 5.46 16.72
CA VAL A 152 -1.31 5.86 15.90
C VAL A 152 -1.60 5.52 14.43
N PRO A 153 -1.73 6.50 13.53
CA PRO A 153 -2.02 6.26 12.11
C PRO A 153 -0.93 5.49 11.37
N SER A 154 -1.29 4.85 10.26
CA SER A 154 -0.34 4.10 9.44
C SER A 154 0.78 5.01 8.92
N GLY A 155 2.02 4.52 8.96
CA GLY A 155 3.19 5.26 8.49
C GLY A 155 3.65 6.41 9.41
N ALA A 156 3.01 6.61 10.57
CA ALA A 156 3.41 7.65 11.50
C ALA A 156 4.80 7.36 12.09
N ILE A 157 5.60 8.41 12.25
CA ILE A 157 6.90 8.37 12.92
C ILE A 157 6.80 9.28 14.15
N ILE A 158 6.71 8.65 15.34
CA ILE A 158 6.57 9.31 16.63
C ILE A 158 7.89 9.19 17.38
N THR A 159 8.65 10.27 17.38
CA THR A 159 10.01 10.33 17.96
C THR A 159 10.20 11.47 18.95
N THR A 160 9.12 12.19 19.27
CA THR A 160 9.11 13.25 20.27
C THR A 160 7.84 13.15 21.12
N GLN A 161 7.97 13.45 22.41
CA GLN A 161 6.83 13.33 23.34
C GLN A 161 5.67 14.24 22.92
N GLN A 162 5.95 15.42 22.36
CA GLN A 162 4.93 16.33 21.84
C GLN A 162 4.09 15.74 20.70
N GLN A 163 4.65 14.82 19.90
CA GLN A 163 3.87 14.08 18.88
C GLN A 163 2.97 13.04 19.55
N ALA A 164 3.50 12.32 20.54
CA ALA A 164 2.76 11.30 21.29
C ALA A 164 1.56 11.90 22.04
N ASP A 165 1.76 13.05 22.70
CA ASP A 165 0.73 13.74 23.49
C ASP A 165 -0.43 14.27 22.63
N ARG A 166 -0.21 14.45 21.32
CA ARG A 166 -1.19 14.98 20.36
C ARG A 166 -1.91 13.89 19.57
N LEU A 167 -1.68 12.62 19.87
CA LEU A 167 -2.36 11.52 19.19
C LEU A 167 -3.86 11.53 19.49
N PRO A 168 -4.70 11.18 18.49
CA PRO A 168 -6.14 11.03 18.68
C PRO A 168 -6.43 9.83 19.58
N ASP A 169 -7.58 9.87 20.25
CA ASP A 169 -8.07 8.74 21.02
C ASP A 169 -8.64 7.64 20.10
N VAL A 170 -8.48 6.40 20.53
CA VAL A 170 -9.06 5.21 19.91
C VAL A 170 -10.58 5.30 19.93
N GLN A 171 -11.23 4.88 18.83
CA GLN A 171 -12.69 4.81 18.72
C GLN A 171 -13.19 3.37 19.00
N ASP A 172 -14.48 3.22 19.32
CA ASP A 172 -15.07 1.90 19.64
C ASP A 172 -14.82 0.85 18.54
N GLN A 173 -14.96 1.23 17.27
CA GLN A 173 -14.72 0.35 16.12
C GLN A 173 -13.27 -0.17 16.07
N ASP A 174 -12.30 0.60 16.57
CA ASP A 174 -10.89 0.24 16.56
C ASP A 174 -10.61 -0.79 17.67
N GLN A 175 -11.30 -0.65 18.82
CA GLN A 175 -11.25 -1.61 19.92
C GLN A 175 -11.92 -2.94 19.52
N GLU A 176 -13.09 -2.88 18.88
CA GLU A 176 -13.78 -4.07 18.35
C GLU A 176 -12.89 -4.82 17.34
N PHE A 177 -12.22 -4.08 16.46
CA PHE A 177 -11.25 -4.64 15.52
C PHE A 177 -10.13 -5.39 16.25
N ALA A 178 -9.49 -4.75 17.24
CA ALA A 178 -8.41 -5.38 18.01
C ALA A 178 -8.91 -6.62 18.77
N HIS A 179 -10.07 -6.54 19.41
CA HIS A 179 -10.70 -7.64 20.13
C HIS A 179 -11.03 -8.83 19.21
N HIS A 180 -11.51 -8.55 18.00
CA HIS A 180 -11.78 -9.58 17.01
C HIS A 180 -10.50 -10.33 16.58
N VAL A 181 -9.38 -9.61 16.40
CA VAL A 181 -8.08 -10.23 16.07
C VAL A 181 -7.61 -11.20 17.17
N ILE A 182 -7.80 -10.83 18.43
CA ILE A 182 -7.51 -11.72 19.57
C ILE A 182 -8.38 -12.96 19.50
N GLY A 183 -9.70 -12.80 19.29
CA GLY A 183 -10.64 -13.92 19.17
C GLY A 183 -10.29 -14.91 18.07
N ILE A 184 -9.91 -14.41 16.88
CA ILE A 184 -9.44 -15.24 15.77
C ILE A 184 -8.18 -16.02 16.15
N ASN A 185 -7.20 -15.37 16.78
CA ASN A 185 -5.97 -16.03 17.20
C ASN A 185 -6.20 -17.07 18.29
N GLN A 186 -7.17 -16.87 19.18
CA GLN A 186 -7.59 -17.89 20.15
C GLN A 186 -8.21 -19.12 19.47
N ALA A 187 -9.05 -18.92 18.46
CA ALA A 187 -9.60 -20.03 17.67
C ALA A 187 -8.51 -20.77 16.89
N LEU A 188 -7.57 -20.06 16.28
CA LEU A 188 -6.42 -20.66 15.58
C LEU A 188 -5.55 -21.50 16.53
N ARG A 189 -5.22 -20.95 17.70
CA ARG A 189 -4.47 -21.67 18.75
C ARG A 189 -5.16 -22.97 19.13
N ALA A 190 -6.46 -22.92 19.41
CA ALA A 190 -7.24 -24.11 19.75
C ALA A 190 -7.24 -25.14 18.60
N GLY A 191 -7.37 -24.68 17.35
CA GLY A 191 -7.29 -25.53 16.16
C GLY A 191 -5.93 -26.21 16.00
N TYR A 192 -4.82 -25.48 16.21
CA TYR A 192 -3.48 -26.05 16.14
C TYR A 192 -3.21 -27.08 17.24
N LEU A 193 -3.67 -26.81 18.47
CA LEU A 193 -3.57 -27.77 19.57
C LEU A 193 -4.41 -29.02 19.31
N CYS A 194 -5.65 -28.85 18.83
CA CYS A 194 -6.50 -29.97 18.43
C CYS A 194 -5.83 -30.82 17.35
N ALA A 195 -5.21 -30.20 16.34
CA ALA A 195 -4.52 -30.91 15.27
C ALA A 195 -3.33 -31.76 15.76
N ALA A 196 -2.72 -31.38 16.89
CA ALA A 196 -1.65 -32.13 17.54
C ALA A 196 -2.17 -33.22 18.51
N ASP A 197 -3.41 -33.12 18.97
CA ASP A 197 -4.06 -34.11 19.83
C ASP A 197 -4.89 -35.12 19.01
N SER A 198 -4.40 -36.36 18.97
CA SER A 198 -5.08 -37.48 18.32
C SER A 198 -6.54 -37.66 18.77
N LYS A 199 -6.87 -37.40 20.04
CA LYS A 199 -8.25 -37.55 20.55
C LYS A 199 -9.18 -36.48 19.97
N CYS A 200 -8.67 -35.26 19.78
CA CYS A 200 -9.42 -34.16 19.20
C CYS A 200 -9.53 -34.29 17.67
N ILE A 201 -8.42 -34.54 16.97
CA ILE A 201 -8.40 -34.50 15.50
C ILE A 201 -8.97 -35.76 14.83
N ALA A 202 -8.93 -36.92 15.49
CA ALA A 202 -9.41 -38.19 14.92
C ALA A 202 -10.89 -38.18 14.50
N PRO A 203 -11.86 -37.77 15.36
CA PRO A 203 -13.26 -37.72 14.94
C PRO A 203 -13.48 -36.77 13.76
N ILE A 204 -12.85 -35.60 13.78
CA ILE A 204 -12.93 -34.60 12.71
C ILE A 204 -12.41 -35.18 11.37
N ARG A 205 -11.27 -35.87 11.41
CA ARG A 205 -10.71 -36.56 10.22
C ARG A 205 -11.61 -37.70 9.74
N ALA A 206 -12.20 -38.46 10.66
CA ALA A 206 -13.09 -39.58 10.32
C ALA A 206 -14.41 -39.10 9.68
N GLU A 207 -15.00 -38.02 10.19
CA GLU A 207 -16.17 -37.37 9.59
C GLU A 207 -15.86 -36.85 8.18
N THR A 208 -14.71 -36.18 8.04
CA THR A 208 -14.22 -35.72 6.74
C THR A 208 -14.03 -36.89 5.78
N ALA A 209 -13.40 -37.99 6.22
CA ALA A 209 -13.16 -39.19 5.41
C ALA A 209 -14.47 -39.93 5.03
N LYS A 210 -15.48 -39.95 5.90
CA LYS A 210 -16.82 -40.47 5.60
C LYS A 210 -17.52 -39.64 4.53
N SER A 211 -17.41 -38.31 4.61
CA SER A 211 -17.89 -37.41 3.55
C SER A 211 -17.17 -37.62 2.20
N TYR A 212 -15.93 -38.12 2.21
CA TYR A 212 -15.18 -38.46 1.00
C TYR A 212 -15.51 -39.87 0.45
N THR A 213 -15.82 -40.85 1.30
CA THR A 213 -16.12 -42.23 0.88
C THR A 213 -17.53 -42.40 0.33
N SER A 214 -18.50 -41.58 0.74
CA SER A 214 -19.83 -41.55 0.09
C SER A 214 -19.81 -41.02 -1.36
N ASN A 215 -18.69 -40.42 -1.79
CA ASN A 215 -18.56 -39.67 -3.05
C ASN A 215 -17.62 -40.30 -4.09
N LYS A 216 -17.18 -41.56 -3.96
CA LYS A 216 -16.25 -42.18 -4.93
C LYS A 216 -16.86 -43.32 -5.76
N ILE A 217 -17.13 -43.02 -7.03
CA ILE A 217 -17.02 -43.95 -8.17
C ILE A 217 -15.52 -44.13 -8.50
N ASN A 218 -15.17 -45.31 -9.02
CA ASN A 218 -13.85 -45.95 -9.02
C ASN A 218 -12.61 -45.11 -9.36
N VAL A 219 -11.58 -45.31 -8.54
CA VAL A 219 -10.23 -44.76 -8.61
C VAL A 219 -9.28 -45.86 -9.09
N ILE A 220 -8.56 -45.61 -10.18
CA ILE A 220 -7.22 -46.16 -10.40
C ILE A 220 -6.35 -44.99 -10.92
N GLU A 221 -5.16 -44.83 -10.31
CA GLU A 221 -4.05 -43.92 -10.64
C GLU A 221 -4.09 -42.45 -10.15
N ILE A 222 -3.86 -42.32 -8.84
CA ILE A 222 -2.84 -41.47 -8.18
C ILE A 222 -2.39 -40.19 -8.90
N GLY A 223 -2.89 -39.05 -8.39
CA GLY A 223 -2.20 -37.76 -8.49
C GLY A 223 -3.14 -36.56 -8.50
N ARG A 224 -3.30 -35.89 -7.35
CA ARG A 224 -3.98 -34.59 -7.15
C ARG A 224 -5.47 -34.56 -7.50
N SER A 225 -6.36 -34.47 -6.51
CA SER A 225 -7.68 -33.88 -6.78
C SER A 225 -8.42 -33.44 -5.51
N SER A 226 -8.40 -32.14 -5.26
CA SER A 226 -9.51 -31.41 -4.66
C SER A 226 -10.15 -30.61 -5.80
N GLU A 227 -10.92 -31.27 -6.66
CA GLU A 227 -11.52 -30.61 -7.83
C GLU A 227 -13.05 -30.50 -7.69
N VAL A 228 -13.52 -29.25 -7.78
CA VAL A 228 -14.83 -28.95 -8.35
C VAL A 228 -14.65 -29.24 -9.84
N ALA A 229 -15.20 -30.35 -10.35
CA ALA A 229 -15.12 -30.66 -11.78
C ALA A 229 -16.17 -29.85 -12.55
N SER A 230 -15.74 -29.17 -13.60
CA SER A 230 -16.59 -28.49 -14.59
C SER A 230 -16.37 -29.14 -15.95
N ASN A 231 -17.43 -29.32 -16.73
CA ASN A 231 -17.33 -29.87 -18.09
C ASN A 231 -17.01 -28.80 -19.14
N SER A 232 -17.10 -27.51 -18.78
CA SER A 232 -16.93 -26.37 -19.71
C SER A 232 -15.88 -25.34 -19.28
N LEU A 233 -15.49 -25.30 -18.01
CA LEU A 233 -14.46 -24.40 -17.49
C LEU A 233 -13.15 -25.16 -17.24
N GLY A 234 -12.02 -24.59 -17.68
CA GLY A 234 -10.70 -25.15 -17.41
C GLY A 234 -10.29 -25.01 -15.93
N ALA A 235 -9.43 -25.91 -15.45
CA ALA A 235 -8.94 -25.95 -14.07
C ALA A 235 -8.39 -24.59 -13.58
N GLU A 236 -7.71 -23.85 -14.46
CA GLU A 236 -7.16 -22.52 -14.14
C GLU A 236 -8.24 -21.46 -13.85
N THR A 237 -9.38 -21.54 -14.52
CA THR A 237 -10.52 -20.65 -14.24
C THR A 237 -11.15 -20.99 -12.90
N ILE A 238 -11.19 -22.27 -12.54
CA ILE A 238 -11.68 -22.74 -11.24
C ILE A 238 -10.75 -22.26 -10.11
N ASP A 239 -9.44 -22.26 -10.34
CA ASP A 239 -8.46 -21.70 -9.41
C ASP A 239 -8.61 -20.18 -9.24
N GLN A 240 -8.87 -19.45 -10.34
CA GLN A 240 -9.18 -18.02 -10.29
C GLN A 240 -10.46 -17.73 -9.50
N VAL A 241 -11.53 -18.52 -9.71
CA VAL A 241 -12.79 -18.41 -8.96
C VAL A 241 -12.55 -18.67 -7.47
N ARG A 242 -11.77 -19.70 -7.12
CA ARG A 242 -11.42 -20.01 -5.74
C ARG A 242 -10.66 -18.85 -5.09
N TYR A 243 -9.65 -18.32 -5.77
CA TYR A 243 -8.90 -17.16 -5.30
C TYR A 243 -9.81 -15.94 -5.08
N LEU A 244 -10.70 -15.62 -6.02
CA LEU A 244 -11.61 -14.47 -5.90
C LEU A 244 -12.52 -14.58 -4.67
N LEU A 245 -13.11 -15.75 -4.44
CA LEU A 245 -13.97 -15.99 -3.28
C LEU A 245 -13.19 -15.97 -1.97
N GLU A 246 -12.00 -16.57 -1.93
CA GLU A 246 -11.11 -16.54 -0.75
C GLU A 246 -10.68 -15.12 -0.37
N GLN A 247 -10.46 -14.25 -1.36
CA GLN A 247 -10.17 -12.83 -1.13
C GLN A 247 -11.42 -12.00 -0.76
N GLY A 248 -12.60 -12.63 -0.69
CA GLY A 248 -13.86 -11.95 -0.36
C GLY A 248 -14.39 -11.05 -1.49
N TYR A 249 -13.93 -11.27 -2.72
CA TYR A 249 -14.45 -10.58 -3.89
C TYR A 249 -15.75 -11.23 -4.36
N LYS A 250 -16.68 -10.39 -4.84
CA LYS A 250 -17.85 -10.90 -5.57
C LYS A 250 -17.42 -11.28 -6.98
N ILE A 251 -18.12 -12.20 -7.60
CA ILE A 251 -17.81 -12.63 -8.96
C ILE A 251 -18.78 -11.96 -9.94
N GLY A 252 -18.24 -11.43 -11.03
CA GLY A 252 -19.02 -10.92 -12.15
C GLY A 252 -18.60 -11.62 -13.45
N SER A 253 -19.54 -11.72 -14.38
CA SER A 253 -19.28 -12.17 -15.74
C SER A 253 -19.98 -11.27 -16.75
N GLU A 254 -19.37 -11.14 -17.92
CA GLU A 254 -19.82 -10.29 -19.01
C GLU A 254 -19.59 -10.98 -20.36
N HIS A 255 -20.45 -10.69 -21.32
CA HIS A 255 -20.38 -11.23 -22.67
C HIS A 255 -20.41 -10.13 -23.74
N VAL A 256 -19.88 -10.42 -24.93
CA VAL A 256 -19.98 -9.55 -26.11
C VAL A 256 -19.82 -10.35 -27.41
N ASP A 257 -20.62 -10.00 -28.42
CA ASP A 257 -20.47 -10.55 -29.76
C ASP A 257 -19.18 -10.11 -30.47
N GLN A 258 -18.80 -10.84 -31.51
CA GLN A 258 -17.55 -10.63 -32.24
C GLN A 258 -17.46 -9.23 -32.90
N ARG A 259 -18.59 -8.61 -33.23
CA ARG A 259 -18.64 -7.28 -33.86
C ARG A 259 -18.38 -6.17 -32.85
N ARG A 260 -18.95 -6.27 -31.64
CA ARG A 260 -18.87 -5.27 -30.57
C ARG A 260 -17.65 -5.42 -29.67
N PHE A 261 -16.99 -6.58 -29.68
CA PHE A 261 -15.73 -6.80 -28.94
C PHE A 261 -14.66 -5.73 -29.27
N ARG A 262 -14.55 -5.29 -30.53
CA ARG A 262 -13.60 -4.24 -30.98
C ARG A 262 -13.88 -2.85 -30.40
N THR A 263 -15.10 -2.62 -29.93
CA THR A 263 -15.54 -1.33 -29.37
C THR A 263 -15.54 -1.31 -27.84
N GLY A 264 -15.19 -2.43 -27.19
CA GLY A 264 -15.09 -2.51 -25.72
C GLY A 264 -16.42 -2.39 -24.98
N SER A 265 -17.57 -2.52 -25.66
CA SER A 265 -18.89 -2.45 -25.05
C SER A 265 -19.36 -3.85 -24.65
N TRP A 266 -19.28 -4.16 -23.35
CA TRP A 266 -19.62 -5.47 -22.78
C TRP A 266 -20.99 -5.43 -22.09
N THR A 267 -21.72 -6.55 -22.15
CA THR A 267 -23.02 -6.71 -21.47
C THR A 267 -22.86 -7.68 -20.30
N SER A 268 -23.39 -7.32 -19.13
CA SER A 268 -23.31 -8.19 -17.95
C SER A 268 -24.20 -9.41 -18.08
N CYS A 269 -23.65 -10.58 -17.74
CA CYS A 269 -24.43 -11.79 -17.51
C CYS A 269 -25.30 -11.64 -16.25
N LYS A 270 -26.14 -12.64 -15.98
CA LYS A 270 -26.96 -12.69 -14.76
C LYS A 270 -26.07 -12.52 -13.52
N PRO A 271 -26.47 -11.67 -12.53
CA PRO A 271 -25.68 -11.44 -11.34
C PRO A 271 -25.35 -12.75 -10.60
N ILE A 272 -24.09 -12.92 -10.22
CA ILE A 272 -23.61 -14.12 -9.53
C ILE A 272 -23.55 -13.85 -8.03
N GLU A 273 -24.54 -14.36 -7.29
CA GLU A 273 -24.56 -14.31 -5.81
C GLU A 273 -23.98 -15.59 -5.20
N ALA A 274 -22.76 -15.94 -5.60
CA ALA A 274 -22.10 -17.16 -5.12
C ALA A 274 -21.36 -16.93 -3.79
N ARG A 275 -21.59 -17.82 -2.83
CA ARG A 275 -20.81 -17.91 -1.57
C ARG A 275 -19.87 -19.11 -1.55
N THR A 276 -19.97 -20.00 -2.53
CA THR A 276 -19.14 -21.18 -2.69
C THR A 276 -18.59 -21.28 -4.12
N VAL A 277 -17.46 -21.97 -4.28
CA VAL A 277 -16.83 -22.20 -5.60
C VAL A 277 -17.79 -22.93 -6.54
N ARG A 278 -18.59 -23.87 -6.02
CA ARG A 278 -19.56 -24.64 -6.81
C ARG A 278 -20.65 -23.74 -7.40
N ASP A 279 -21.21 -22.83 -6.60
CA ASP A 279 -22.27 -21.92 -7.07
C ASP A 279 -21.74 -20.93 -8.10
N ALA A 280 -20.50 -20.46 -7.91
CA ALA A 280 -19.83 -19.58 -8.86
C ALA A 280 -19.55 -20.29 -10.19
N VAL A 281 -19.07 -21.54 -10.14
CA VAL A 281 -18.86 -22.38 -11.33
C VAL A 281 -20.18 -22.60 -12.07
N ALA A 282 -21.25 -23.02 -11.38
CA ALA A 282 -22.54 -23.27 -12.02
C ALA A 282 -23.14 -22.01 -12.70
N ALA A 283 -23.01 -20.84 -12.05
CA ALA A 283 -23.48 -19.58 -12.63
C ALA A 283 -22.65 -19.13 -13.84
N LEU A 284 -21.34 -19.40 -13.83
CA LEU A 284 -20.47 -19.14 -14.97
C LEU A 284 -20.76 -20.08 -16.13
N GLU A 285 -20.98 -21.38 -15.88
CA GLU A 285 -21.38 -22.35 -16.91
C GLU A 285 -22.72 -21.95 -17.56
N ALA A 286 -23.67 -21.45 -16.78
CA ALA A 286 -24.93 -20.93 -17.32
C ALA A 286 -24.72 -19.72 -18.25
N CYS A 287 -23.84 -18.78 -17.88
CA CYS A 287 -23.47 -17.64 -18.74
C CYS A 287 -22.73 -18.08 -20.02
N LEU A 288 -21.88 -19.10 -19.94
CA LEU A 288 -21.21 -19.67 -21.12
C LEU A 288 -22.21 -20.34 -22.08
N ALA A 289 -23.16 -21.09 -21.54
CA ALA A 289 -24.19 -21.77 -22.31
C ALA A 289 -25.18 -20.77 -22.96
N ASP A 290 -25.65 -19.77 -22.20
CA ASP A 290 -26.57 -18.73 -22.68
C ASP A 290 -25.94 -17.88 -23.81
N HIS A 291 -24.60 -17.80 -23.86
CA HIS A 291 -23.84 -16.97 -24.80
C HIS A 291 -22.81 -17.78 -25.60
N SER A 292 -23.17 -19.00 -26.02
CA SER A 292 -22.30 -19.84 -26.84
C SER A 292 -21.95 -19.15 -28.16
N GLY A 293 -20.66 -19.04 -28.49
CA GLY A 293 -20.20 -18.36 -29.71
C GLY A 293 -19.93 -16.85 -29.53
N GLU A 294 -20.01 -16.33 -28.31
CA GLU A 294 -19.61 -14.97 -27.96
C GLU A 294 -18.34 -14.96 -27.07
N TYR A 295 -17.70 -13.80 -26.93
CA TYR A 295 -16.66 -13.62 -25.92
C TYR A 295 -17.30 -13.55 -24.54
N VAL A 296 -16.84 -14.36 -23.59
CA VAL A 296 -17.27 -14.27 -22.19
C VAL A 296 -16.05 -14.03 -21.31
N ARG A 297 -16.16 -13.10 -20.37
CA ARG A 297 -15.11 -12.78 -19.40
C ARG A 297 -15.60 -12.90 -17.96
N LEU A 298 -14.70 -13.34 -17.10
CA LEU A 298 -14.82 -13.42 -15.65
C LEU A 298 -14.05 -12.25 -15.02
N PHE A 299 -14.58 -11.67 -13.95
CA PHE A 299 -13.85 -10.72 -13.12
C PHE A 299 -14.28 -10.77 -11.66
N GLY A 300 -13.37 -10.41 -10.76
CA GLY A 300 -13.68 -10.11 -9.37
C GLY A 300 -14.20 -8.70 -9.21
N ILE A 301 -15.14 -8.49 -8.30
CA ILE A 301 -15.60 -7.20 -7.83
C ILE A 301 -15.15 -7.09 -6.38
N ASP A 302 -14.17 -6.23 -6.14
CA ASP A 302 -13.70 -5.88 -4.81
C ASP A 302 -14.73 -4.94 -4.16
N PRO A 303 -15.53 -5.41 -3.19
CA PRO A 303 -16.57 -4.60 -2.57
C PRO A 303 -15.97 -3.49 -1.70
N LYS A 304 -14.74 -3.67 -1.21
CA LYS A 304 -14.04 -2.70 -0.37
C LYS A 304 -13.37 -1.62 -1.22
N GLY A 305 -12.68 -2.02 -2.29
CA GLY A 305 -12.04 -1.11 -3.24
C GLY A 305 -12.98 -0.53 -4.30
N LYS A 306 -14.27 -0.92 -4.32
CA LYS A 306 -15.29 -0.58 -5.33
C LYS A 306 -14.71 -0.66 -6.75
N ARG A 307 -14.07 -1.78 -7.07
CA ARG A 307 -13.30 -1.97 -8.30
C ARG A 307 -13.42 -3.36 -8.86
N ARG A 308 -13.23 -3.49 -10.16
CA ARG A 308 -13.03 -4.78 -10.80
C ARG A 308 -11.56 -5.19 -10.66
N VAL A 309 -11.31 -6.47 -10.48
CA VAL A 309 -9.99 -7.08 -10.32
C VAL A 309 -9.96 -8.39 -11.10
N LEU A 310 -8.77 -8.80 -11.57
CA LEU A 310 -8.55 -10.09 -12.23
C LEU A 310 -9.59 -10.38 -13.34
N GLU A 311 -9.62 -9.52 -14.36
CA GLU A 311 -10.46 -9.73 -15.54
C GLU A 311 -9.79 -10.74 -16.49
N THR A 312 -10.47 -11.84 -16.81
CA THR A 312 -9.97 -12.91 -17.69
C THR A 312 -11.05 -13.30 -18.71
N ILE A 313 -10.69 -13.42 -19.98
CA ILE A 313 -11.59 -13.97 -21.01
C ILE A 313 -11.61 -15.50 -20.88
N ILE A 314 -12.77 -16.05 -20.55
CA ILE A 314 -12.98 -17.48 -20.29
C ILE A 314 -13.63 -18.22 -21.49
N GLN A 315 -14.16 -17.47 -22.48
CA GLN A 315 -14.68 -18.03 -23.74
C GLN A 315 -14.41 -17.10 -24.91
N ARG A 316 -14.17 -17.69 -26.09
CA ARG A 316 -14.07 -17.01 -27.38
C ARG A 316 -15.06 -17.61 -28.38
N PRO A 317 -15.51 -16.85 -29.40
CA PRO A 317 -16.44 -17.33 -30.43
C PRO A 317 -16.02 -18.58 -31.21
N ASP A 318 -14.71 -18.82 -31.32
CA ASP A 318 -14.10 -19.97 -32.01
C ASP A 318 -13.98 -21.23 -31.14
N GLY A 319 -14.47 -21.19 -29.90
CA GLY A 319 -14.44 -22.32 -28.96
C GLY A 319 -13.08 -22.52 -28.27
N ALA A 320 -12.08 -21.70 -28.56
CA ALA A 320 -10.79 -21.76 -27.88
C ALA A 320 -10.88 -21.07 -26.52
N THR A 321 -10.85 -21.84 -25.43
CA THR A 321 -10.67 -21.30 -24.07
C THR A 321 -9.30 -20.61 -24.02
N GLY A 322 -9.28 -19.31 -23.70
CA GLY A 322 -8.05 -18.54 -23.62
C GLY A 322 -7.13 -19.09 -22.54
N SER A 323 -6.13 -19.88 -22.94
CA SER A 323 -5.07 -20.41 -22.07
C SER A 323 -4.11 -19.28 -21.65
N THR A 324 -4.55 -18.42 -20.74
CA THR A 324 -3.64 -17.60 -19.95
C THR A 324 -3.53 -18.22 -18.57
N ALA A 325 -2.40 -18.90 -18.31
CA ALA A 325 -2.12 -19.55 -17.04
C ALA A 325 -2.40 -18.61 -15.87
N PHE A 326 -3.48 -18.86 -15.13
CA PHE A 326 -3.80 -18.08 -13.94
C PHE A 326 -2.67 -18.25 -12.92
N LYS A 327 -1.85 -17.20 -12.77
CA LYS A 327 -0.87 -17.08 -11.69
C LYS A 327 -1.45 -16.12 -10.66
N ALA A 328 -1.70 -16.63 -9.45
CA ALA A 328 -2.06 -15.77 -8.33
C ALA A 328 -1.03 -14.62 -8.23
N PRO A 329 -1.47 -13.35 -8.14
CA PRO A 329 -0.55 -12.23 -8.00
C PRO A 329 0.38 -12.46 -6.80
N ALA A 330 1.70 -12.46 -7.04
CA ALA A 330 2.68 -12.63 -5.97
C ALA A 330 2.50 -11.52 -4.92
N SER A 331 2.47 -11.92 -3.65
CA SER A 331 2.63 -10.98 -2.54
C SER A 331 3.96 -10.23 -2.74
N ARG A 332 3.90 -8.90 -2.83
CA ARG A 332 5.07 -8.07 -3.13
C ARG A 332 6.12 -8.20 -2.01
N SER A 333 7.19 -8.94 -2.25
CA SER A 333 8.47 -8.84 -1.56
C SER A 333 9.59 -8.62 -2.58
N ASN A 334 10.49 -7.68 -2.29
CA ASN A 334 11.48 -7.11 -3.19
C ASN A 334 12.90 -7.69 -2.94
N GLY A 335 13.66 -7.87 -4.01
CA GLY A 335 15.14 -8.00 -4.06
C GLY A 335 15.67 -9.39 -4.46
N SER A 336 16.80 -9.58 -5.17
CA SER A 336 17.70 -8.71 -5.94
C SER A 336 18.81 -9.56 -6.63
N TYR A 337 19.40 -9.01 -7.72
CA TYR A 337 20.67 -9.30 -8.44
C TYR A 337 21.17 -10.73 -8.77
N SER A 338 21.39 -11.00 -10.07
CA SER A 338 22.70 -11.43 -10.61
C SER A 338 22.82 -11.22 -12.13
N SER A 339 24.06 -11.10 -12.59
CA SER A 339 24.57 -10.57 -13.86
C SER A 339 24.58 -11.52 -15.05
N ASN A 340 24.64 -10.93 -16.25
CA ASN A 340 25.65 -11.10 -17.32
C ASN A 340 25.07 -11.47 -18.71
N GLY A 341 25.52 -10.76 -19.76
CA GLY A 341 25.23 -11.12 -21.16
C GLY A 341 25.29 -9.95 -22.15
N ASN A 342 26.48 -9.67 -22.64
CA ASN A 342 26.80 -8.69 -23.68
C ASN A 342 26.25 -9.13 -25.05
N GLY A 343 25.69 -8.21 -25.84
CA GLY A 343 25.23 -8.49 -27.21
C GLY A 343 24.91 -7.22 -27.98
N TYR A 344 25.89 -6.72 -28.74
CA TYR A 344 25.72 -5.63 -29.70
C TYR A 344 24.96 -6.12 -30.94
N SER A 345 23.91 -5.40 -31.35
CA SER A 345 23.49 -5.36 -32.75
C SER A 345 22.92 -3.97 -33.10
N ASN A 346 23.55 -3.35 -34.09
CA ASN A 346 23.11 -2.13 -34.77
C ASN A 346 21.79 -2.39 -35.51
N GLY A 347 20.80 -1.52 -35.33
CA GLY A 347 19.56 -1.53 -36.09
C GLY A 347 18.87 -0.16 -36.06
N ALA A 348 18.74 0.43 -37.24
CA ALA A 348 18.22 1.75 -37.55
C ALA A 348 16.93 2.19 -36.83
N ALA A 349 16.87 3.49 -36.57
CA ALA A 349 15.81 4.23 -35.90
C ALA A 349 14.41 4.07 -36.53
N SER A 350 13.44 3.72 -35.70
CA SER A 350 12.02 4.09 -35.88
C SER A 350 11.48 4.58 -34.53
N GLY A 351 11.97 5.74 -34.09
CA GLY A 351 11.73 6.22 -32.73
C GLY A 351 10.23 6.50 -32.47
N LYS A 352 9.65 5.82 -31.47
CA LYS A 352 8.26 6.03 -31.01
C LYS A 352 8.11 7.34 -30.21
N LEU A 353 9.22 7.98 -29.85
CA LEU A 353 9.29 9.21 -29.08
C LEU A 353 9.37 10.46 -29.97
N PRO A 354 8.65 11.54 -29.61
CA PRO A 354 8.81 12.84 -30.28
C PRO A 354 10.24 13.39 -30.17
N ALA A 355 10.71 14.09 -31.20
CA ALA A 355 12.04 14.71 -31.23
C ALA A 355 12.29 15.66 -30.03
N GLU A 356 11.25 16.35 -29.57
CA GLU A 356 11.29 17.22 -28.38
C GLU A 356 11.62 16.44 -27.11
N THR A 357 11.09 15.23 -26.95
CA THR A 357 11.38 14.34 -25.81
C THR A 357 12.84 13.88 -25.84
N VAL A 358 13.37 13.57 -27.04
CA VAL A 358 14.79 13.19 -27.22
C VAL A 358 15.73 14.36 -26.90
N GLN A 359 15.34 15.58 -27.26
CA GLN A 359 16.09 16.80 -26.92
C GLN A 359 16.08 17.06 -25.40
N GLN A 360 14.95 16.86 -24.74
CA GLN A 360 14.80 17.00 -23.29
C GLN A 360 15.66 15.98 -22.52
N ILE A 361 15.73 14.74 -22.99
CA ILE A 361 16.63 13.70 -22.46
C ILE A 361 18.09 14.14 -22.57
N SER A 362 18.49 14.65 -23.73
CA SER A 362 19.87 15.09 -23.98
C SER A 362 20.27 16.26 -23.06
N GLN A 363 19.36 17.21 -22.82
CA GLN A 363 19.60 18.32 -21.89
C GLN A 363 19.75 17.87 -20.44
N LEU A 364 18.92 16.90 -20.00
CA LEU A 364 19.02 16.35 -18.64
C LEU A 364 20.35 15.63 -18.43
N LEU A 365 20.78 14.81 -19.39
CA LEU A 365 22.06 14.11 -19.33
C LEU A 365 23.25 15.09 -19.35
N ALA A 366 23.21 16.11 -20.20
CA ALA A 366 24.23 17.16 -20.24
C ALA A 366 24.32 17.95 -18.92
N GLY A 367 23.19 18.11 -18.21
CA GLY A 367 23.12 18.71 -16.87
C GLY A 367 23.60 17.80 -15.74
N GLY A 368 24.02 16.56 -16.04
CA GLY A 368 24.45 15.57 -15.04
C GLY A 368 23.31 14.95 -14.23
N TYR A 369 22.07 15.05 -14.72
CA TYR A 369 20.89 14.50 -14.08
C TYR A 369 20.65 13.04 -14.48
N LYS A 370 20.07 12.26 -13.56
CA LYS A 370 19.62 10.89 -13.84
C LYS A 370 18.22 10.91 -14.43
N ILE A 371 17.90 9.89 -15.23
CA ILE A 371 16.60 9.77 -15.89
C ILE A 371 15.89 8.53 -15.36
N GLY A 372 14.60 8.66 -15.09
CA GLY A 372 13.71 7.56 -14.70
C GLY A 372 12.40 7.60 -15.48
N THR A 373 11.66 6.51 -15.45
CA THR A 373 10.37 6.35 -16.12
C THR A 373 9.35 5.72 -15.20
N GLU A 374 8.11 6.16 -15.30
CA GLU A 374 6.98 5.67 -14.50
C GLU A 374 5.75 5.47 -15.38
N HIS A 375 4.90 4.50 -15.03
CA HIS A 375 3.67 4.18 -15.74
C HIS A 375 2.47 4.04 -14.79
N VAL A 376 1.27 4.27 -15.31
CA VAL A 376 0.03 4.14 -14.55
C VAL A 376 -1.17 3.95 -15.49
N ASP A 377 -2.08 3.03 -15.14
CA ASP A 377 -3.36 2.91 -15.83
C ASP A 377 -4.25 4.16 -15.68
N GLU A 378 -5.23 4.31 -16.58
CA GLU A 378 -6.12 5.48 -16.61
C GLU A 378 -6.88 5.71 -15.29
N ARG A 379 -7.16 4.64 -14.55
CA ARG A 379 -7.86 4.71 -13.27
C ARG A 379 -6.97 5.25 -12.16
N ARG A 380 -5.71 4.81 -12.08
CA ARG A 380 -4.73 5.22 -11.06
C ARG A 380 -4.08 6.57 -11.36
N PHE A 381 -4.07 7.01 -12.63
CA PHE A 381 -3.62 8.35 -13.01
C PHE A 381 -4.33 9.46 -12.20
N ARG A 382 -5.64 9.32 -11.95
CA ARG A 382 -6.47 10.28 -11.17
C ARG A 382 -6.11 10.32 -9.67
N THR A 383 -5.37 9.32 -9.19
CA THR A 383 -4.95 9.20 -7.78
C THR A 383 -3.48 9.57 -7.56
N GLY A 384 -2.74 9.89 -8.63
CA GLY A 384 -1.32 10.29 -8.53
C GLY A 384 -0.36 9.17 -8.10
N SER A 385 -0.81 7.91 -8.05
CA SER A 385 0.01 6.77 -7.67
C SER A 385 0.62 6.10 -8.91
N TRP A 386 1.89 6.34 -9.15
CA TRP A 386 2.64 5.83 -10.30
C TRP A 386 3.51 4.63 -9.93
N ASN A 387 3.67 3.68 -10.86
CA ASN A 387 4.64 2.58 -10.71
C ASN A 387 5.90 2.91 -11.49
N SER A 388 7.08 2.64 -10.93
CA SER A 388 8.35 2.81 -11.64
C SER A 388 8.58 1.70 -12.67
N CYS A 389 9.02 2.08 -13.86
CA CYS A 389 9.59 1.16 -14.85
C CYS A 389 10.99 0.69 -14.41
N LYS A 390 11.61 -0.20 -15.19
CA LYS A 390 12.97 -0.68 -14.93
C LYS A 390 13.95 0.51 -14.79
N PRO A 391 14.84 0.51 -13.78
CA PRO A 391 15.82 1.57 -13.61
C PRO A 391 16.69 1.77 -14.86
N ILE A 392 16.89 3.03 -15.25
CA ILE A 392 17.72 3.38 -16.41
C ILE A 392 19.10 3.78 -15.90
N GLU A 393 20.10 2.91 -16.11
CA GLU A 393 21.50 3.17 -15.73
C GLU A 393 22.34 3.77 -16.89
N ALA A 394 21.70 4.01 -18.03
CA ALA A 394 22.31 4.52 -19.24
C ALA A 394 22.84 5.96 -19.11
N LYS A 395 23.92 6.25 -19.84
CA LYS A 395 24.59 7.58 -19.83
C LYS A 395 24.50 8.31 -21.17
N THR A 396 24.07 7.62 -22.22
CA THR A 396 23.92 8.20 -23.56
C THR A 396 22.46 8.37 -23.91
N THR A 397 22.13 9.40 -24.71
CA THR A 397 20.75 9.68 -25.13
C THR A 397 20.10 8.47 -25.80
N ASN A 398 20.83 7.77 -26.67
CA ASN A 398 20.27 6.64 -27.43
C ASN A 398 19.89 5.46 -26.54
N GLU A 399 20.73 5.11 -25.56
CA GLU A 399 20.42 4.03 -24.60
C GLU A 399 19.22 4.39 -23.70
N VAL A 400 19.11 5.67 -23.30
CA VAL A 400 17.94 6.15 -22.55
C VAL A 400 16.67 6.09 -23.40
N VAL A 401 16.75 6.50 -24.66
CA VAL A 401 15.63 6.41 -25.62
C VAL A 401 15.17 4.96 -25.77
N SER A 402 16.08 4.01 -25.98
CA SER A 402 15.73 2.58 -26.08
C SER A 402 15.06 2.05 -24.81
N ALA A 403 15.53 2.44 -23.62
CA ALA A 403 14.92 2.03 -22.36
C ALA A 403 13.53 2.66 -22.13
N LEU A 404 13.31 3.90 -22.59
CA LEU A 404 12.00 4.54 -22.59
C LEU A 404 11.02 3.81 -23.52
N GLU A 405 11.46 3.46 -24.72
CA GLU A 405 10.65 2.74 -25.71
C GLU A 405 10.27 1.34 -25.21
N GLU A 406 11.16 0.64 -24.51
CA GLU A 406 10.85 -0.64 -23.85
C GLU A 406 9.77 -0.47 -22.76
N CYS A 407 9.83 0.60 -21.97
CA CYS A 407 8.83 0.92 -20.94
C CYS A 407 7.48 1.28 -21.56
N ILE A 408 7.46 2.04 -22.66
CA ILE A 408 6.26 2.35 -23.46
C ILE A 408 5.63 1.07 -24.02
N ASP A 409 6.45 0.19 -24.60
CA ASP A 409 5.97 -1.04 -25.24
C ASP A 409 5.47 -2.06 -24.23
N SER A 410 6.07 -2.11 -23.04
CA SER A 410 5.61 -2.98 -21.96
C SER A 410 4.30 -2.49 -21.33
N HIS A 411 3.90 -1.25 -21.58
CA HIS A 411 2.74 -0.59 -20.95
C HIS A 411 1.87 0.15 -21.97
N GLN A 412 1.59 -0.47 -23.10
CA GLN A 412 0.67 0.08 -24.10
C GLN A 412 -0.73 0.24 -23.51
N GLY A 413 -1.35 1.40 -23.76
CA GLY A 413 -2.66 1.72 -23.17
C GLY A 413 -2.60 2.34 -21.76
N GLU A 414 -1.41 2.65 -21.25
CA GLU A 414 -1.22 3.35 -19.97
C GLU A 414 -0.63 4.76 -20.15
N TYR A 415 -0.71 5.59 -19.11
CA TYR A 415 0.08 6.82 -19.03
C TYR A 415 1.51 6.47 -18.69
N VAL A 416 2.48 6.94 -19.48
CA VAL A 416 3.91 6.82 -19.16
C VAL A 416 4.50 8.21 -19.02
N ARG A 417 5.32 8.44 -18.00
CA ARG A 417 6.02 9.71 -17.78
C ARG A 417 7.53 9.55 -17.64
N LEU A 418 8.24 10.53 -18.17
CA LEU A 418 9.67 10.77 -18.00
C LEU A 418 9.92 11.57 -16.71
N ILE A 419 10.96 11.21 -15.98
CA ILE A 419 11.37 11.87 -14.75
C ILE A 419 12.86 12.23 -14.82
N GLY A 420 13.19 13.48 -14.53
CA GLY A 420 14.56 13.93 -14.30
C GLY A 420 14.86 13.96 -12.80
N ILE A 421 15.99 13.40 -12.39
CA ILE A 421 16.40 13.26 -10.99
C ILE A 421 17.76 13.94 -10.79
N ASP A 422 17.82 14.86 -9.84
CA ASP A 422 19.08 15.44 -9.38
C ASP A 422 19.76 14.49 -8.37
N PRO A 423 20.87 13.81 -8.74
CA PRO A 423 21.51 12.85 -7.85
C PRO A 423 22.19 13.52 -6.66
N LYS A 424 22.54 14.81 -6.75
CA LYS A 424 23.19 15.56 -5.65
C LYS A 424 22.13 16.05 -4.65
N ALA A 425 21.04 16.63 -5.15
CA ALA A 425 19.96 17.13 -4.31
C ALA A 425 18.92 16.05 -3.91
N LYS A 426 19.03 14.83 -4.44
CA LYS A 426 18.13 13.70 -4.22
C LYS A 426 16.65 14.05 -4.42
N ARG A 427 16.34 14.82 -5.47
CA ARG A 427 14.97 15.28 -5.77
C ARG A 427 14.65 15.15 -7.25
N ARG A 428 13.35 15.09 -7.57
CA ARG A 428 12.86 15.18 -8.95
C ARG A 428 12.91 16.64 -9.40
N ILE A 429 13.40 16.86 -10.62
CA ILE A 429 13.52 18.17 -11.25
C ILE A 429 12.66 18.30 -12.51
N LEU A 430 12.16 17.18 -13.03
CA LEU A 430 11.26 17.12 -14.18
C LEU A 430 10.29 15.95 -14.02
N GLU A 431 9.02 16.17 -14.35
CA GLU A 431 8.03 15.12 -14.59
C GLU A 431 7.25 15.48 -15.86
N THR A 432 7.22 14.61 -16.87
CA THR A 432 6.55 14.89 -18.15
C THR A 432 5.91 13.64 -18.70
N ILE A 433 4.62 13.69 -19.04
CA ILE A 433 3.91 12.55 -19.63
C ILE A 433 4.32 12.39 -21.09
N ILE A 434 4.84 11.22 -21.44
CA ILE A 434 5.35 10.86 -22.78
C ILE A 434 4.46 9.84 -23.51
N GLN A 435 3.50 9.22 -22.82
CA GLN A 435 2.46 8.37 -23.42
C GLN A 435 1.13 8.57 -22.72
N ARG A 436 0.03 8.51 -23.47
CA ARG A 436 -1.34 8.40 -22.95
C ARG A 436 -2.02 7.13 -23.47
N PRO A 437 -3.04 6.60 -22.76
CA PRO A 437 -3.76 5.37 -23.12
C PRO A 437 -4.30 5.29 -24.56
N ASN A 438 -4.61 6.43 -25.19
CA ASN A 438 -5.26 6.49 -26.50
C ASN A 438 -4.28 6.70 -27.69
N GLY A 439 -2.97 6.54 -27.47
CA GLY A 439 -1.93 6.87 -28.46
C GLY A 439 -1.31 8.28 -28.26
N GLN A 440 -0.26 8.58 -29.02
CA GLN A 440 0.76 9.64 -28.78
C GLN A 440 0.25 10.98 -28.19
N VAL A 441 1.09 11.57 -27.33
CA VAL A 441 0.89 12.91 -26.77
C VAL A 441 1.11 13.95 -27.87
N ALA A 442 0.18 14.91 -27.97
CA ALA A 442 0.33 16.14 -28.73
C ALA A 442 1.62 16.90 -28.35
N PRO A 443 2.22 17.70 -29.25
CA PRO A 443 3.46 18.43 -28.95
C PRO A 443 3.31 19.28 -27.70
N ALA A 444 4.43 19.53 -27.03
CA ALA A 444 4.50 20.47 -25.92
C ALA A 444 3.76 21.76 -26.29
N SER A 445 3.01 22.31 -25.35
CA SER A 445 2.43 23.64 -25.48
C SER A 445 3.52 24.58 -26.01
N THR A 446 3.36 25.00 -27.26
CA THR A 446 4.22 25.95 -27.91
C THR A 446 4.27 27.16 -27.00
N GLN A 447 5.46 27.49 -26.50
CA GLN A 447 5.75 28.85 -26.09
C GLN A 447 5.39 29.71 -27.31
N LYS A 448 4.22 30.34 -27.29
CA LYS A 448 3.93 31.42 -28.23
C LYS A 448 4.96 32.50 -27.94
N SER A 449 5.81 32.71 -28.93
CA SER A 449 6.60 33.92 -29.08
C SER A 449 5.67 35.12 -28.91
N VAL A 450 5.84 35.85 -27.82
CA VAL A 450 5.25 37.18 -27.69
C VAL A 450 6.14 38.10 -28.50
N ALA A 451 5.60 38.55 -29.62
CA ALA A 451 6.17 39.64 -30.40
C ALA A 451 6.25 40.92 -29.55
N SER A 452 7.31 41.68 -29.79
CA SER A 452 7.65 42.92 -29.11
C SER A 452 6.70 44.08 -29.37
N ALA A 453 6.48 44.86 -28.29
CA ALA A 453 6.25 46.31 -28.18
C ALA A 453 4.80 46.87 -28.25
N PRO A 454 4.51 48.08 -27.70
CA PRO A 454 5.32 48.97 -26.86
C PRO A 454 4.67 49.38 -25.52
N SER A 455 5.49 50.06 -24.70
CA SER A 455 5.23 50.71 -23.42
C SER A 455 3.97 51.59 -23.38
N ALA A 456 3.18 51.48 -22.31
CA ALA A 456 2.31 52.55 -21.82
C ALA A 456 2.09 52.42 -20.30
N THR A 457 2.68 53.35 -19.56
CA THR A 457 2.42 53.68 -18.16
C THR A 457 0.97 54.12 -17.95
N ALA A 458 0.23 53.44 -17.07
CA ALA A 458 -0.96 54.00 -16.41
C ALA A 458 -1.26 53.25 -15.11
N THR A 459 -1.15 53.97 -13.99
CA THR A 459 -1.55 53.56 -12.64
C THR A 459 -3.07 53.47 -12.58
N ALA A 460 -3.62 52.26 -12.54
CA ALA A 460 -5.06 52.03 -12.34
C ALA A 460 -5.26 50.94 -11.28
N THR A 461 -5.89 51.32 -10.18
CA THR A 461 -6.26 50.47 -9.05
C THR A 461 -7.16 49.33 -9.54
N ALA A 462 -6.74 48.08 -9.37
CA ALA A 462 -7.52 46.93 -9.79
C ALA A 462 -8.64 46.65 -8.77
N THR A 463 -9.88 47.00 -9.11
CA THR A 463 -11.07 46.56 -8.36
C THR A 463 -11.48 45.17 -8.82
N SER A 464 -11.30 44.16 -7.97
CA SER A 464 -11.89 42.81 -8.13
C SER A 464 -13.41 42.90 -7.98
N THR A 465 -14.16 42.06 -8.73
CA THR A 465 -15.63 41.95 -8.60
C THR A 465 -16.08 40.67 -7.89
N ARG A 466 -15.15 39.79 -7.50
CA ARG A 466 -15.43 38.47 -6.91
C ARG A 466 -14.70 38.17 -5.60
N LEU A 467 -13.59 38.86 -5.31
CA LEU A 467 -12.83 38.71 -4.07
C LEU A 467 -13.28 39.74 -3.03
N SER A 468 -13.24 39.36 -1.75
CA SER A 468 -13.44 40.33 -0.67
C SER A 468 -12.28 41.32 -0.61
N ALA A 469 -12.54 42.53 -0.10
CA ALA A 469 -11.50 43.55 0.08
C ALA A 469 -10.32 43.03 0.93
N GLU A 470 -10.61 42.20 1.93
CA GLU A 470 -9.61 41.57 2.79
C GLU A 470 -8.67 40.64 2.01
N VAL A 471 -9.20 39.82 1.09
CA VAL A 471 -8.37 38.92 0.26
C VAL A 471 -7.50 39.73 -0.70
N VAL A 472 -8.03 40.82 -1.25
CA VAL A 472 -7.26 41.73 -2.11
C VAL A 472 -6.11 42.39 -1.33
N ASP A 473 -6.35 42.82 -0.09
CA ASP A 473 -5.32 43.39 0.76
C ASP A 473 -4.26 42.35 1.18
N GLN A 474 -4.66 41.11 1.44
CA GLN A 474 -3.73 40.00 1.67
C GLN A 474 -2.84 39.73 0.45
N ILE A 475 -3.40 39.75 -0.76
CA ILE A 475 -2.63 39.63 -2.01
C ILE A 475 -1.61 40.77 -2.13
N ARG A 476 -2.02 42.01 -1.86
CA ARG A 476 -1.12 43.18 -1.87
C ARG A 476 0.01 43.04 -0.87
N GLN A 477 -0.29 42.62 0.36
CA GLN A 477 0.71 42.49 1.42
C GLN A 477 1.76 41.44 1.07
N VAL A 478 1.34 40.30 0.51
CA VAL A 478 2.27 39.23 0.08
C VAL A 478 3.15 39.71 -1.07
N LEU A 479 2.57 40.34 -2.09
CA LEU A 479 3.33 40.85 -3.24
C LEU A 479 4.27 42.00 -2.85
N GLY A 480 3.79 42.94 -2.03
CA GLY A 480 4.59 44.06 -1.53
C GLY A 480 5.76 43.63 -0.64
N GLY A 481 5.62 42.49 0.05
CA GLY A 481 6.71 41.85 0.81
C GLY A 481 7.73 41.09 -0.05
N GLY A 482 7.55 41.03 -1.37
CA GLY A 482 8.40 40.25 -2.28
C GLY A 482 8.21 38.73 -2.16
N TYR A 483 7.08 38.30 -1.60
CA TYR A 483 6.73 36.90 -1.41
C TYR A 483 5.96 36.35 -2.61
N LYS A 484 5.99 35.04 -2.80
CA LYS A 484 5.24 34.36 -3.87
C LYS A 484 3.86 33.95 -3.39
N LEU A 485 2.87 34.02 -4.27
CA LEU A 485 1.52 33.51 -4.02
C LEU A 485 1.36 32.10 -4.56
N SER A 486 0.52 31.31 -3.92
CA SER A 486 0.06 30.00 -4.38
C SER A 486 -1.36 29.76 -3.91
N ILE A 487 -2.10 28.90 -4.61
CA ILE A 487 -3.42 28.44 -4.20
C ILE A 487 -3.33 26.98 -3.80
N GLU A 488 -4.07 26.63 -2.76
CA GLU A 488 -4.37 25.25 -2.45
C GLU A 488 -5.87 25.03 -2.37
N HIS A 489 -6.33 23.86 -2.81
CA HIS A 489 -7.74 23.50 -2.82
C HIS A 489 -7.95 22.09 -2.26
N VAL A 490 -9.16 21.84 -1.75
CA VAL A 490 -9.55 20.54 -1.20
C VAL A 490 -11.07 20.37 -1.20
N ASP A 491 -11.57 19.22 -1.64
CA ASP A 491 -13.01 18.91 -1.57
C ASP A 491 -13.53 18.77 -0.12
N GLN A 492 -14.86 18.86 0.05
CA GLN A 492 -15.52 18.78 1.36
C GLN A 492 -15.13 17.54 2.19
N ARG A 493 -14.82 16.42 1.53
CA ARG A 493 -14.51 15.15 2.21
C ARG A 493 -13.07 15.14 2.72
N ARG A 494 -12.13 15.68 1.94
CA ARG A 494 -10.69 15.76 2.27
C ARG A 494 -10.32 16.96 3.15
N PHE A 495 -11.17 17.98 3.26
CA PHE A 495 -10.92 19.12 4.15
C PHE A 495 -10.70 18.69 5.61
N ARG A 496 -11.44 17.67 6.09
CA ARG A 496 -11.33 17.12 7.45
C ARG A 496 -10.00 16.42 7.74
N THR A 497 -9.29 15.97 6.71
CA THR A 497 -8.00 15.26 6.84
C THR A 497 -6.80 16.17 6.64
N GLY A 498 -7.01 17.47 6.42
CA GLY A 498 -5.93 18.48 6.31
C GLY A 498 -5.00 18.31 5.09
N SER A 499 -5.38 17.49 4.11
CA SER A 499 -4.57 17.21 2.92
C SER A 499 -5.02 18.09 1.75
N TRP A 500 -4.26 19.15 1.48
CA TRP A 500 -4.56 20.13 0.44
C TRP A 500 -3.74 19.89 -0.83
N SER A 501 -4.35 20.10 -1.99
CA SER A 501 -3.67 20.06 -3.30
C SER A 501 -3.19 21.46 -3.67
N SER A 502 -1.91 21.63 -3.97
CA SER A 502 -1.35 22.91 -4.43
C SER A 502 -1.41 23.03 -5.94
N THR A 503 -1.81 24.20 -6.44
CA THR A 503 -1.78 24.57 -7.86
C THR A 503 -0.42 25.08 -8.31
N GLY A 504 0.56 25.15 -7.39
CA GLY A 504 1.88 25.72 -7.65
C GLY A 504 1.93 27.24 -7.43
N PRO A 505 3.11 27.87 -7.66
CA PRO A 505 3.25 29.31 -7.49
C PRO A 505 2.54 30.06 -8.62
N ILE A 506 1.78 31.10 -8.26
CA ILE A 506 1.17 32.03 -9.20
C ILE A 506 2.29 32.88 -9.82
N ALA A 507 2.46 32.77 -11.14
CA ALA A 507 3.38 33.60 -11.91
C ALA A 507 2.71 34.94 -12.26
N ALA A 508 2.52 35.80 -11.27
CA ALA A 508 2.02 37.16 -11.46
C ALA A 508 3.14 38.19 -11.25
N THR A 509 3.23 39.15 -12.15
CA THR A 509 4.18 40.28 -12.09
C THR A 509 3.52 41.59 -11.68
N SER A 510 2.18 41.59 -11.56
CA SER A 510 1.39 42.71 -11.06
C SER A 510 0.25 42.22 -10.15
N GLU A 511 -0.24 43.12 -9.28
CA GLU A 511 -1.41 42.85 -8.43
C GLU A 511 -2.63 42.41 -9.25
N ARG A 512 -2.83 43.04 -10.41
CA ARG A 512 -3.95 42.72 -11.31
C ARG A 512 -3.87 41.30 -11.86
N GLU A 513 -2.69 40.84 -12.23
CA GLU A 513 -2.46 39.46 -12.68
C GLU A 513 -2.66 38.46 -11.54
N ALA A 514 -2.23 38.81 -10.32
CA ALA A 514 -2.44 37.95 -9.16
C ALA A 514 -3.91 37.80 -8.80
N ILE A 515 -4.67 38.91 -8.79
CA ILE A 515 -6.12 38.90 -8.58
C ILE A 515 -6.81 38.04 -9.64
N ALA A 516 -6.47 38.22 -10.92
CA ALA A 516 -7.07 37.45 -12.01
C ALA A 516 -6.76 35.94 -11.89
N ALA A 517 -5.54 35.58 -11.49
CA ALA A 517 -5.16 34.19 -11.27
C ALA A 517 -5.91 33.56 -10.10
N VAL A 518 -6.08 34.29 -9.00
CA VAL A 518 -6.85 33.83 -7.84
C VAL A 518 -8.32 33.65 -8.21
N GLU A 519 -8.94 34.61 -8.91
CA GLU A 519 -10.32 34.50 -9.39
C GLU A 519 -10.52 33.30 -10.35
N ALA A 520 -9.54 33.02 -11.21
CA ALA A 520 -9.56 31.86 -12.10
C ALA A 520 -9.53 30.55 -11.30
N SER A 521 -8.68 30.45 -10.26
CA SER A 521 -8.64 29.27 -9.40
C SER A 521 -9.94 29.09 -8.59
N LEU A 522 -10.55 30.17 -8.10
CA LEU A 522 -11.85 30.08 -7.42
C LEU A 522 -12.94 29.52 -8.35
N ALA A 523 -12.94 29.95 -9.61
CA ALA A 523 -13.89 29.45 -10.61
C ALA A 523 -13.61 27.99 -11.01
N GLU A 524 -12.34 27.61 -11.15
CA GLU A 524 -11.94 26.24 -11.50
C GLU A 524 -12.33 25.24 -10.41
N PHE A 525 -12.17 25.62 -9.13
CA PHE A 525 -12.47 24.78 -7.97
C PHE A 525 -13.78 25.18 -7.28
N ALA A 526 -14.78 25.60 -8.05
CA ALA A 526 -16.09 25.94 -7.53
C ALA A 526 -16.72 24.72 -6.80
N GLY A 527 -17.10 24.90 -5.54
CA GLY A 527 -17.61 23.81 -4.69
C GLY A 527 -16.53 23.04 -3.90
N GLU A 528 -15.30 23.57 -3.85
CA GLU A 528 -14.24 23.12 -2.94
C GLU A 528 -13.84 24.22 -1.93
N TYR A 529 -13.16 23.82 -0.84
CA TYR A 529 -12.45 24.76 0.02
C TYR A 529 -11.19 25.23 -0.72
N VAL A 530 -10.99 26.54 -0.84
CA VAL A 530 -9.79 27.12 -1.46
C VAL A 530 -9.11 28.05 -0.47
N ARG A 531 -7.79 27.95 -0.36
CA ARG A 531 -6.97 28.83 0.47
C ARG A 531 -5.83 29.48 -0.29
N LEU A 532 -5.55 30.72 0.08
CA LEU A 532 -4.44 31.53 -0.38
C LEU A 532 -3.21 31.27 0.49
N ILE A 533 -2.07 31.00 -0.16
CA ILE A 533 -0.79 30.78 0.51
C ILE A 533 0.23 31.82 0.06
N GLY A 534 0.86 32.49 1.03
CA GLY A 534 2.05 33.33 0.80
C GLY A 534 3.32 32.55 1.15
N ILE A 535 4.34 32.60 0.30
CA ILE A 535 5.60 31.85 0.44
C ILE A 535 6.78 32.81 0.41
N ASP A 536 7.60 32.80 1.45
CA ASP A 536 8.89 33.48 1.46
C ASP A 536 9.93 32.65 0.68
N PRO A 537 10.38 33.09 -0.51
CA PRO A 537 11.31 32.32 -1.32
C PRO A 537 12.73 32.24 -0.71
N LYS A 538 13.10 33.19 0.17
CA LYS A 538 14.40 33.22 0.84
C LYS A 538 14.41 32.33 2.08
N ALA A 539 13.40 32.47 2.94
CA ALA A 539 13.28 31.67 4.16
C ALA A 539 12.64 30.29 3.95
N LYS A 540 12.11 30.01 2.75
CA LYS A 540 11.44 28.75 2.39
C LYS A 540 10.31 28.36 3.35
N ARG A 541 9.54 29.35 3.82
CA ARG A 541 8.42 29.15 4.76
C ARG A 541 7.16 29.83 4.27
N ARG A 542 6.01 29.38 4.78
CA ARG A 542 4.72 30.05 4.56
C ARG A 542 4.61 31.28 5.45
N VAL A 543 4.13 32.38 4.89
CA VAL A 543 3.93 33.67 5.58
C VAL A 543 2.46 34.08 5.66
N LEU A 544 1.59 33.42 4.88
CA LEU A 544 0.14 33.60 4.89
C LEU A 544 -0.53 32.27 4.58
N GLU A 545 -1.58 31.92 5.33
CA GLU A 545 -2.52 30.85 5.02
C GLU A 545 -3.94 31.32 5.34
N ALA A 546 -4.75 31.59 4.32
CA ALA A 546 -6.11 32.11 4.50
C ALA A 546 -7.12 31.35 3.64
N ILE A 547 -8.19 30.80 4.22
CA ILE A 547 -9.27 30.16 3.46
C ILE A 547 -10.12 31.26 2.83
N ILE A 548 -10.14 31.30 1.50
CA ILE A 548 -10.79 32.36 0.69
C ILE A 548 -12.05 31.87 -0.03
N GLN A 549 -12.31 30.56 -0.06
CA GLN A 549 -13.56 29.98 -0.52
C GLN A 549 -13.94 28.79 0.35
N ARG A 550 -15.23 28.67 0.64
CA ARG A 550 -15.85 27.50 1.25
C ARG A 550 -16.96 27.00 0.30
N PRO A 551 -17.12 25.68 0.19
CA PRO A 551 -18.06 25.03 -0.74
C PRO A 551 -19.52 25.14 -0.30
#